data_AF-A0A3D4E5S2-F1
#
_entry.id   AF-A0A3D4E5S2-F1
#
_cell.length_a   1.000
_cell.length_b   1.000
_cell.length_c   1.000
_cell.angle_alpha   90.00
_cell.angle_beta   90.00
_cell.angle_gamma   90.00
#
_symmetry.space_group_name_H-M   'P 1'
#
loop_
_entity.id
_entity.type
_entity.pdbx_description
1 polymer ?
#
loop_
_entity_poly.entity_id
_entity_poly.type
_entity_poly.pdbx_seq_one_letter_code
_entity_poly.pdbx_strand_id
1 'polypeptide(L)'
;MPHYKELPEILKKWTDAVASGDIDAIVSHYLPNARLKGTIWNEWVGHAGVKPTGGSIDGYFKALYTGKEDVHVSYQAVDVIDYGIYLVDYTFHWTDPKTGEPGALEANRTFVCR
;
A
#
# COMPACT_ATOMS: atom_id res chain seq x y z
N MET A 1 17.52 6.79 -11.69
CA MET A 1 16.79 5.50 -11.74
C MET A 1 17.19 4.76 -10.48
N PRO A 2 16.26 4.48 -9.56
CA PRO A 2 16.60 3.81 -8.31
C PRO A 2 17.14 2.41 -8.62
N HIS A 3 18.39 2.17 -8.22
CA HIS A 3 18.99 0.84 -8.33
C HIS A 3 18.30 -0.12 -7.33
N TYR A 4 18.34 -1.43 -7.60
CA TYR A 4 17.87 -2.50 -6.69
C TYR A 4 18.14 -2.27 -5.20
N LYS A 5 19.26 -1.60 -4.86
CA LYS A 5 19.65 -1.28 -3.49
C LYS A 5 18.73 -0.29 -2.77
N GLU A 6 17.93 0.49 -3.49
CA GLU A 6 17.05 1.52 -2.95
C GLU A 6 15.64 1.02 -2.64
N LEU A 7 15.24 -0.17 -3.12
CA LEU A 7 13.88 -0.66 -2.86
C LEU A 7 13.57 -0.85 -1.37
N PRO A 8 14.44 -1.46 -0.53
CA PRO A 8 14.17 -1.55 0.90
C PRO A 8 13.96 -0.17 1.54
N GLU A 9 14.69 0.86 1.08
CA GLU A 9 14.52 2.23 1.55
C GLU A 9 13.21 2.86 1.06
N ILE A 10 12.82 2.62 -0.20
CA ILE A 10 11.55 3.07 -0.77
C ILE A 10 10.38 2.41 -0.03
N LEU A 11 10.45 1.09 0.18
CA LEU A 11 9.43 0.35 0.93
C LEU A 11 9.35 0.85 2.36
N LYS A 12 10.49 1.07 3.03
CA LYS A 12 10.51 1.62 4.39
C LYS A 12 9.83 3.00 4.44
N LYS A 13 10.19 3.93 3.56
CA LYS A 13 9.58 5.27 3.51
C LYS A 13 8.08 5.19 3.25
N TRP A 14 7.66 4.33 2.33
CA TRP A 14 6.25 4.12 2.03
C TRP A 14 5.49 3.50 3.22
N THR A 15 6.05 2.49 3.90
CA THR A 15 5.42 1.91 5.10
C THR A 15 5.37 2.89 6.27
N ASP A 16 6.41 3.72 6.44
CA ASP A 16 6.43 4.78 7.45
C ASP A 16 5.33 5.82 7.15
N ALA A 17 5.14 6.20 5.88
CA ALA A 17 4.06 7.09 5.46
C ALA A 17 2.68 6.49 5.74
N VAL A 18 2.50 5.19 5.47
CA VAL A 18 1.25 4.48 5.84
C VAL A 18 1.03 4.48 7.35
N ALA A 19 2.06 4.17 8.15
CA ALA A 19 1.94 4.20 9.61
C ALA A 19 1.59 5.59 10.16
N SER A 20 2.03 6.66 9.49
CA SER A 20 1.74 8.04 9.90
C SER A 20 0.32 8.52 9.55
N GLY A 21 -0.37 7.84 8.63
CA GLY A 21 -1.64 8.30 8.09
C GLY A 21 -1.56 9.49 7.13
N ASP A 22 -0.35 9.97 6.78
CA ASP A 22 -0.15 11.08 5.83
C ASP A 22 -0.40 10.63 4.39
N ILE A 23 -1.61 10.89 3.90
CA ILE A 23 -2.05 10.48 2.57
C ILE A 23 -1.23 11.14 1.46
N ASP A 24 -0.81 12.39 1.63
CA ASP A 24 -0.02 13.09 0.62
C ASP A 24 1.39 12.50 0.55
N ALA A 25 2.00 12.17 1.69
CA ALA A 25 3.27 11.45 1.73
C ALA A 25 3.15 10.07 1.08
N ILE A 26 2.08 9.31 1.34
CA ILE A 26 1.85 8.01 0.70
C ILE A 26 1.73 8.16 -0.82
N VAL A 27 0.91 9.11 -1.28
CA VAL A 27 0.66 9.34 -2.71
C VAL A 27 1.91 9.82 -3.44
N SER A 28 2.82 10.55 -2.76
CA SER A 28 4.09 11.01 -3.34
C SER A 28 5.01 9.89 -3.84
N HIS A 29 4.82 8.66 -3.35
CA HIS A 29 5.56 7.47 -3.81
C HIS A 29 5.04 6.89 -5.14
N TYR A 30 3.90 7.36 -5.63
CA TYR A 30 3.29 6.86 -6.86
C TYR A 30 3.53 7.83 -8.02
N LEU A 31 3.93 7.30 -9.17
CA LEU A 31 3.96 8.08 -10.41
C LEU A 31 2.53 8.53 -10.80
N PRO A 32 2.35 9.64 -11.52
CA PRO A 32 1.02 10.12 -11.94
C PRO A 32 0.21 9.09 -12.77
N ASN A 33 0.88 8.15 -13.44
CA ASN A 33 0.26 7.07 -14.21
C ASN A 33 0.33 5.70 -13.52
N ALA A 34 0.73 5.66 -12.25
CA ALA A 34 0.77 4.44 -11.46
C ALA A 34 -0.61 3.82 -11.36
N ARG A 35 -0.63 2.49 -11.32
CA ARG A 35 -1.84 1.70 -11.18
C ARG A 35 -1.73 0.90 -9.90
N LEU A 36 -2.61 1.18 -8.95
CA LEU A 36 -2.73 0.37 -7.75
C LEU A 36 -3.76 -0.73 -8.02
N LYS A 37 -3.32 -2.00 -7.99
CA LYS A 37 -4.27 -3.12 -7.93
C LYS A 37 -4.67 -3.26 -6.46
N GLY A 38 -5.68 -2.49 -6.06
CA GLY A 38 -6.10 -2.38 -4.66
C GLY A 38 -6.36 -3.76 -4.04
N THR A 39 -5.65 -4.06 -2.95
CA THR A 39 -5.86 -5.28 -2.16
C THR A 39 -7.21 -5.24 -1.47
N ILE A 40 -7.53 -4.08 -0.92
CA ILE A 40 -8.67 -3.85 -0.03
C ILE A 40 -9.86 -3.23 -0.80
N TRP A 41 -9.59 -2.63 -1.97
CA TRP A 41 -10.58 -1.88 -2.75
C TRP A 41 -11.75 -2.75 -3.26
N ASN A 42 -11.45 -3.98 -3.67
CA ASN A 42 -12.47 -4.91 -4.18
C ASN A 42 -13.29 -5.57 -3.07
N GLU A 43 -12.70 -5.80 -1.89
CA GLU A 43 -13.36 -6.52 -0.79
C GLU A 43 -14.10 -5.59 0.19
N TRP A 44 -13.69 -4.31 0.32
CA TRP A 44 -14.17 -3.42 1.39
C TRP A 44 -14.98 -2.22 0.92
N VAL A 45 -14.85 -1.83 -0.37
CA VAL A 45 -15.47 -0.58 -0.88
C VAL A 45 -16.58 -0.86 -1.91
N GLY A 46 -16.95 -2.13 -2.14
CA GLY A 46 -18.03 -2.50 -3.08
C GLY A 46 -17.78 -2.10 -4.54
N HIS A 47 -16.56 -1.65 -4.88
CA HIS A 47 -16.17 -1.20 -6.22
C HIS A 47 -15.39 -2.28 -6.97
N ALA A 48 -16.02 -3.45 -7.16
CA ALA A 48 -15.45 -4.51 -7.98
C ALA A 48 -15.07 -3.98 -9.38
N GLY A 49 -13.77 -3.96 -9.69
CA GLY A 49 -13.26 -3.68 -11.04
C GLY A 49 -12.70 -2.27 -11.30
N VAL A 50 -12.78 -1.33 -10.35
CA VAL A 50 -12.14 0.00 -10.50
C VAL A 50 -10.72 -0.07 -9.96
N LYS A 51 -9.71 0.07 -10.83
CA LYS A 51 -8.30 0.16 -10.43
C LYS A 51 -7.97 1.64 -10.17
N PRO A 52 -7.58 2.04 -8.95
CA PRO A 52 -7.07 3.38 -8.73
C PRO A 52 -5.90 3.67 -9.67
N THR A 53 -6.04 4.73 -10.47
CA THR A 53 -4.98 5.29 -11.32
C THR A 53 -4.64 6.67 -10.79
N GLY A 54 -3.35 7.02 -10.70
CA GLY A 54 -2.88 8.39 -10.44
C GLY A 54 -3.68 9.15 -9.38
N GLY A 55 -4.59 10.03 -9.83
CA GLY A 55 -5.46 10.87 -9.00
C GLY A 55 -6.63 10.19 -8.26
N SER A 56 -6.64 8.86 -8.14
CA SER A 56 -7.61 8.12 -7.30
C SER A 56 -6.96 7.24 -6.23
N ILE A 57 -5.62 7.24 -6.18
CA ILE A 57 -4.86 6.50 -5.16
C ILE A 57 -5.06 7.12 -3.77
N ASP A 58 -5.20 8.45 -3.69
CA ASP A 58 -5.56 9.14 -2.46
C ASP A 58 -6.92 8.66 -1.93
N GLY A 59 -7.92 8.47 -2.81
CA GLY A 59 -9.23 7.91 -2.47
C GLY A 59 -9.15 6.50 -1.89
N TYR A 60 -8.24 5.66 -2.39
CA TYR A 60 -7.96 4.34 -1.80
C TYR A 60 -7.49 4.45 -0.35
N PHE A 61 -6.50 5.30 -0.08
CA PHE A 61 -5.97 5.45 1.27
C PHE A 61 -6.95 6.16 2.20
N LYS A 62 -7.71 7.16 1.73
CA LYS A 62 -8.81 7.77 2.49
C LYS A 62 -9.83 6.73 2.95
N ALA A 63 -10.23 5.83 2.04
CA ALA A 63 -11.14 4.73 2.36
C ALA A 63 -10.52 3.72 3.33
N LEU A 64 -9.21 3.46 3.22
CA LEU A 64 -8.49 2.58 4.15
C LEU A 64 -8.59 3.10 5.59
N TYR A 65 -8.26 4.37 5.82
CA TYR A 65 -8.28 4.99 7.15
C TYR A 65 -9.70 5.28 7.66
N THR A 66 -10.73 5.25 6.79
CA THR A 66 -12.10 5.43 7.24
C THR A 66 -12.52 4.25 8.11
N GLY A 67 -12.71 4.51 9.41
CA GLY A 67 -13.13 3.50 10.38
C GLY A 67 -12.04 2.52 10.81
N LYS A 68 -10.76 2.93 10.75
CA LYS A 68 -9.62 2.16 11.26
C LYS A 68 -8.66 3.06 12.03
N GLU A 69 -8.07 2.53 13.08
CA GLU A 69 -6.98 3.15 13.84
C GLU A 69 -5.70 2.32 13.74
N ASP A 70 -4.56 2.91 14.12
CA ASP A 70 -3.25 2.24 14.16
C ASP A 70 -2.87 1.48 12.89
N VAL A 71 -3.27 2.01 11.73
CA VAL A 71 -3.03 1.37 10.43
C VAL A 71 -1.53 1.38 10.14
N HIS A 72 -0.95 0.20 9.88
CA HIS A 72 0.45 0.08 9.50
C HIS A 72 0.68 -1.12 8.58
N VAL A 73 1.87 -1.17 7.96
CA VAL A 73 2.24 -2.25 7.03
C VAL A 73 3.56 -2.87 7.47
N SER A 74 3.58 -4.20 7.53
CA SER A 74 4.81 -4.99 7.63
C SER A 74 5.06 -5.71 6.30
N TYR A 75 6.31 -5.89 5.88
CA TYR A 75 6.68 -6.72 4.74
C TYR A 75 7.73 -7.76 5.13
N GLN A 76 7.71 -8.93 4.51
CA GLN A 76 8.55 -10.06 4.89
C GLN A 76 9.53 -10.49 3.80
N ALA A 77 9.06 -10.57 2.55
CA ALA A 77 9.85 -11.04 1.43
C ALA A 77 9.82 -10.03 0.29
N VAL A 78 10.98 -9.83 -0.33
CA VAL A 78 11.15 -9.04 -1.54
C VAL A 78 11.91 -9.89 -2.54
N ASP A 79 11.20 -10.53 -3.45
CA ASP A 79 11.80 -11.24 -4.58
C ASP A 79 11.94 -10.30 -5.77
N VAL A 80 13.00 -10.49 -6.54
CA VAL A 80 13.28 -9.65 -7.71
C VAL A 80 13.08 -10.48 -8.96
N ILE A 81 12.05 -10.10 -9.71
CA ILE A 81 11.63 -10.82 -10.90
C ILE A 81 12.38 -10.28 -12.11
N ASP A 82 12.55 -8.95 -12.20
CA ASP A 82 13.25 -8.27 -13.28
C ASP A 82 13.73 -6.88 -12.82
N TYR A 83 14.50 -6.17 -13.64
CA TYR A 83 14.95 -4.81 -13.37
C TYR A 83 13.77 -3.87 -13.11
N GLY A 84 13.65 -3.39 -11.87
CA GLY A 84 12.55 -2.53 -11.45
C GLY A 84 11.22 -3.26 -11.18
N ILE A 85 11.19 -4.60 -11.19
CA ILE A 85 10.00 -5.41 -10.90
C ILE A 85 10.26 -6.33 -9.71
N TYR A 86 9.45 -6.15 -8.67
CA TYR A 86 9.64 -6.80 -7.38
C TYR A 86 8.35 -7.46 -6.91
N LEU A 87 8.45 -8.67 -6.37
CA LEU A 87 7.36 -9.31 -5.65
C LEU A 87 7.55 -9.04 -4.17
N VAL A 88 6.53 -8.48 -3.52
CA VAL A 88 6.57 -8.13 -2.11
C VAL A 88 5.39 -8.77 -1.41
N ASP A 89 5.68 -9.53 -0.37
CA ASP A 89 4.69 -10.00 0.59
C ASP A 89 4.59 -8.99 1.73
N TYR A 90 3.42 -8.38 1.87
CA TYR A 90 3.13 -7.45 2.95
C TYR A 90 1.80 -7.78 3.64
N THR A 91 1.69 -7.32 4.88
CA THR A 91 0.49 -7.44 5.70
C THR A 91 0.06 -6.04 6.12
N PHE A 92 -1.19 -5.68 5.82
CA PHE A 92 -1.84 -4.52 6.43
C PHE A 92 -2.36 -4.91 7.79
N HIS A 93 -2.08 -4.09 8.79
CA HIS A 93 -2.59 -4.21 10.14
C HIS A 93 -3.42 -2.98 10.48
N TRP A 94 -4.44 -3.16 11.31
CA TRP A 94 -5.25 -2.06 11.83
C TRP A 94 -5.94 -2.47 13.14
N THR A 95 -6.47 -1.49 13.84
CA THR A 95 -7.39 -1.67 14.98
C THR A 95 -8.79 -1.22 14.56
N ASP A 96 -9.82 -2.01 14.85
CA ASP A 96 -11.21 -1.57 14.70
C ASP A 96 -11.54 -0.58 15.84
N PRO A 97 -11.85 0.70 15.54
CA PRO A 97 -12.09 1.71 16.57
C PRO A 97 -13.36 1.45 17.41
N LYS A 98 -14.28 0.58 16.95
CA LYS A 98 -15.51 0.25 17.67
C LYS A 98 -15.31 -0.87 18.69
N THR A 99 -14.49 -1.87 18.34
CA THR A 99 -14.30 -3.06 19.17
C THR A 99 -12.94 -3.07 19.88
N GLY A 100 -11.97 -2.29 19.39
CA GLY A 100 -10.58 -2.35 19.80
C GLY A 100 -9.85 -3.62 19.32
N GLU A 101 -10.50 -4.44 18.50
CA GLU A 101 -9.91 -5.69 18.04
C GLU A 101 -8.91 -5.42 16.89
N PRO A 102 -7.74 -6.10 16.90
CA PRO A 102 -6.79 -6.00 15.81
C PRO A 102 -7.30 -6.78 14.59
N GLY A 103 -7.07 -6.22 13.41
CA GLY A 103 -7.28 -6.87 12.12
C GLY A 103 -5.98 -6.91 11.31
N ALA A 104 -5.84 -7.94 10.48
CA ALA A 104 -4.72 -8.10 9.58
C ALA A 104 -5.17 -8.66 8.23
N LEU A 105 -4.52 -8.21 7.15
CA LEU A 105 -4.74 -8.70 5.79
C LEU A 105 -3.42 -8.88 5.08
N GLU A 106 -3.09 -10.14 4.78
CA GLU A 106 -1.92 -10.50 4.00
C GLU A 106 -2.15 -10.30 2.50
N ALA A 107 -1.11 -9.84 1.80
CA ALA A 107 -1.15 -9.58 0.39
C ALA A 107 0.19 -9.84 -0.28
N ASN A 108 0.18 -10.66 -1.32
CA ASN A 108 1.28 -10.79 -2.27
C ASN A 108 1.10 -9.78 -3.42
N ARG A 109 2.08 -8.91 -3.67
CA ARG A 109 1.96 -7.85 -4.68
C ARG A 109 3.22 -7.65 -5.51
N THR A 110 3.00 -7.31 -6.78
CA THR A 110 4.07 -6.86 -7.68
C THR A 110 4.21 -5.34 -7.61
N PHE A 111 5.40 -4.86 -7.25
CA PHE A 111 5.82 -3.47 -7.32
C PHE A 111 6.65 -3.24 -8.58
N VAL A 112 6.30 -2.21 -9.35
CA VAL A 112 7.06 -1.79 -10.53
C VAL A 112 7.59 -0.39 -10.26
N CYS A 113 8.90 -0.28 -10.05
CA CYS A 113 9.63 0.96 -9.79
C CYS A 113 10.41 1.36 -11.05
N ARG A 114 10.44 2.65 -11.40
CA ARG A 114 11.13 3.19 -12.57
C ARG A 114 11.99 4.37 -12.18
#